data_AF-A0A2E3PMN3-F1
#
_entry.id   AF-A0A2E3PMN3-F1
#
_cell.length_a   1.000
_cell.length_b   1.000
_cell.length_c   1.000
_cell.angle_alpha   90.00
_cell.angle_beta   90.00
_cell.angle_gamma   90.00
#
_symmetry.space_group_name_H-M   'P 1'
#
loop_
_entity.id
_entity.type
_entity.pdbx_description
1 polymer ?
#
loop_
_entity_poly.entity_id
_entity_poly.type
_entity_poly.pdbx_seq_one_letter_code
_entity_poly.pdbx_strand_id
1 'polypeptide(L)' 'MTIPAKTQVLIIGGGPAGLLLSQLLHRAGVDTVVLERRSRDYVLSRIRAGVLEQGTVDLLR' A
#
# COMPACT_ATOMS: atom_id res chain seq x y z
N MET A 1 -2.84 10.51 15.55
CA MET A 1 -3.43 9.59 14.57
C MET A 1 -3.77 8.31 15.32
N THR A 2 -5.05 7.94 15.37
CA THR A 2 -5.50 6.76 16.13
C THR A 2 -5.72 5.61 15.15
N ILE A 3 -5.12 4.45 15.40
CA ILE A 3 -5.39 3.25 14.61
C ILE A 3 -6.77 2.74 15.05
N PRO A 4 -7.73 2.52 14.13
CA PRO A 4 -9.04 2.02 14.52
C PRO A 4 -8.89 0.63 15.15
N ALA A 5 -9.63 0.36 16.22
CA ALA A 5 -9.61 -0.93 16.92
C ALA A 5 -10.09 -2.09 16.02
N LYS A 6 -10.81 -1.77 14.94
CA LYS A 6 -11.30 -2.70 13.93
C LYS A 6 -11.22 -2.05 12.55
N THR A 7 -10.83 -2.82 11.55
CA THR A 7 -10.88 -2.50 10.13
C THR A 7 -11.37 -3.73 9.37
N GLN A 8 -11.87 -3.59 8.14
CA GLN A 8 -12.22 -4.76 7.33
C GLN A 8 -10.97 -5.52 6.90
N VAL A 9 -9.91 -4.79 6.51
CA VAL A 9 -8.63 -5.38 6.11
C VAL A 9 -7.46 -4.64 6.77
N LEU A 10 -6.55 -5.41 7.37
CA LEU A 10 -5.26 -4.93 7.87
C LEU A 10 -4.16 -5.42 6.93
N ILE A 11 -3.39 -4.49 6.36
CA ILE A 11 -2.29 -4.76 5.44
C ILE A 11 -0.97 -4.56 6.19
N ILE A 12 -0.12 -5.59 6.21
CA ILE A 12 1.21 -5.54 6.83
C ILE A 12 2.26 -5.35 5.74
N GLY A 13 2.85 -4.15 5.70
CA GLY A 13 3.89 -3.75 4.74
C GLY A 13 3.47 -2.51 3.93
N GLY A 14 4.22 -1.42 4.07
CA GLY A 14 4.00 -0.14 3.39
C GLY A 14 4.79 0.00 2.08
N GLY A 15 5.09 -1.11 1.42
CA GLY A 15 5.77 -1.12 0.11
C GLY A 15 4.79 -0.99 -1.08
N PRO A 16 5.29 -1.04 -2.32
CA PRO A 16 4.47 -0.88 -3.53
C PRO A 16 3.25 -1.82 -3.58
N ALA A 17 3.42 -3.10 -3.25
CA ALA A 17 2.34 -4.07 -3.27
C ALA A 17 1.24 -3.77 -2.22
N GLY A 18 1.64 -3.44 -0.99
CA GLY A 18 0.69 -3.13 0.09
C GLY A 18 -0.09 -1.84 -0.17
N LEU A 19 0.59 -0.81 -0.68
CA LEU A 19 -0.04 0.45 -1.06
C LEU A 19 -0.97 0.28 -2.26
N LEU A 20 -0.56 -0.46 -3.29
CA LEU A 20 -1.41 -0.77 -4.44
C LEU A 20 -2.66 -1.54 -4.00
N LEU A 21 -2.51 -2.58 -3.18
CA LEU A 21 -3.65 -3.32 -2.64
C LEU A 21 -4.61 -2.41 -1.87
N SER A 22 -4.08 -1.53 -1.00
CA SER A 22 -4.91 -0.58 -0.24
C SER A 22 -5.73 0.34 -1.16
N GLN A 23 -5.13 0.79 -2.27
CA GLN A 23 -5.80 1.63 -3.25
C GLN A 23 -6.90 0.88 -4.00
N LEU A 24 -6.65 -0.37 -4.40
CA LEU A 24 -7.64 -1.20 -5.09
C LEU A 24 -8.83 -1.54 -4.17
N LEU A 25 -8.57 -1.88 -2.92
CA LEU A 25 -9.60 -2.14 -1.92
C LEU A 25 -10.41 -0.87 -1.61
N HIS A 26 -9.75 0.28 -1.50
CA HIS A 26 -10.45 1.55 -1.34
C HIS A 26 -11.40 1.85 -2.50
N ARG A 27 -10.96 1.63 -3.76
CA ARG A 27 -11.81 1.75 -4.96
C ARG A 27 -13.00 0.78 -4.95
N ALA A 28 -12.86 -0.37 -4.29
CA ALA A 28 -13.92 -1.35 -4.11
C ALA A 28 -14.83 -1.07 -2.89
N GLY A 29 -14.62 0.03 -2.16
CA GLY A 29 -15.41 0.39 -0.98
C GLY A 29 -15.05 -0.42 0.28
N VAL A 30 -13.84 -0.97 0.34
CA VAL A 30 -13.35 -1.76 1.48
C VAL A 30 -12.39 -0.91 2.33
N ASP A 31 -12.71 -0.78 3.62
CA ASP A 31 -11.89 -0.05 4.57
C ASP A 31 -10.59 -0.80 4.90
N THR A 32 -9.46 -0.09 4.83
CA THR A 32 -8.13 -0.66 5.04
C THR A 32 -7.30 0.15 6.04
N VAL A 33 -6.43 -0.56 6.77
CA VAL A 33 -5.33 0.05 7.53
C VAL A 33 -4.02 -0.57 7.04
N VAL A 34 -3.01 0.25 6.74
CA VAL A 34 -1.67 -0.20 6.35
C VAL A 34 -0.69 0.07 7.48
N LEU A 35 0.04 -0.96 7.92
CA LEU A 35 1.10 -0.83 8.92
C LEU A 35 2.46 -1.11 8.30
N GLU A 36 3.42 -0.23 8.56
CA GLU A 36 4.82 -0.40 8.21
C GLU A 36 5.67 -0.24 9.46
N ARG A 37 6.58 -1.19 9.66
CA ARG A 37 7.48 -1.22 10.81
C ARG A 37 8.63 -0.22 10.67
N ARG A 38 8.99 0.14 9.43
CA ARG A 38 10.05 1.10 9.13
C ARG A 38 9.49 2.51 9.01
N SER A 39 10.36 3.50 9.25
CA SER A 39 9.97 4.90 9.01
C SER A 39 9.74 5.13 7.52
N ARG A 40 8.95 6.17 7.22
CA ARG A 40 8.73 6.62 5.84
C ARG A 40 10.05 6.91 5.12
N ASP A 41 10.99 7.58 5.78
CA ASP A 41 12.30 7.91 5.22
C ASP A 41 13.12 6.65 4.88
N TYR A 42 13.09 5.63 5.75
CA TYR A 42 13.75 4.36 5.46
C TYR A 42 13.15 3.67 4.22
N VAL A 43 11.82 3.70 4.07
CA VAL A 43 11.15 3.09 2.92
C VAL A 43 11.49 3.85 1.63
N LEU A 44 11.39 5.18 1.66
CA LEU A 44 11.61 6.04 0.48
C LEU A 44 13.08 6.05 0.02
N SER A 45 14.04 5.92 0.94
CA SER A 45 15.48 5.84 0.60
C SER A 45 15.88 4.56 -0.15
N ARG A 46 14.97 3.58 -0.28
CA ARG A 46 15.24 2.27 -0.88
C ARG A 46 14.44 2.08 -2.16
N ILE A 47 15.00 2.52 -3.28
CA ILE A 47 14.48 2.15 -4.61
C ILE A 47 14.74 0.65 -4.83
N ARG A 48 13.67 -0.16 -4.81
CA ARG A 48 13.73 -1.62 -5.01
C ARG A 48 12.84 -2.14 -6.15
N ALA A 49 11.94 -1.31 -6.66
CA ALA A 49 11.09 -1.60 -7.81
C ALA A 49 11.41 -0.56 -8.89
N GLY A 50 12.17 -0.97 -9.92
CA GLY A 50 12.68 -0.07 -10.96
C GLY A 50 11.94 -0.14 -12.30
N VAL A 51 11.07 -1.14 -12.49
CA VAL A 51 10.32 -1.37 -13.73
C VAL A 51 8.87 -1.61 -13.39
N LEU A 52 7.96 -1.02 -14.18
CA LEU A 52 6.54 -1.34 -14.18
C LEU A 52 6.23 -2.07 -15.47
N GLU A 53 5.74 -3.30 -15.35
CA GLU A 53 5.21 -4.05 -16.49
C GLU A 53 3.94 -3.35 -17.02
N GLN A 54 3.63 -3.55 -18.31
CA GLN A 54 2.51 -2.86 -18.95
C GLN A 54 1.18 -3.05 -18.21
N GLY A 55 0.90 -4.25 -17.70
CA GLY A 55 -0.31 -4.50 -16.91
C GLY A 55 -0.39 -3.69 -15.61
N THR A 56 0.76 -3.38 -14.99
CA THR A 56 0.79 -2.49 -13.82
C THR A 56 0.56 -1.04 -14.23
N VAL A 57 1.09 -0.61 -15.38
CA VAL A 57 0.83 0.72 -15.93
C VAL A 57 -0.67 0.89 -16.22
N ASP A 58 -1.29 -0.09 -16.88
CA ASP A 58 -2.71 -0.06 -17.22
C ASP A 58 -3.59 -0.01 -15.95
N LEU A 59 -3.21 -0.75 -14.91
CA LEU A 59 -3.89 -0.76 -13.61
C LEU A 59 -3.84 0.59 -12.88
N LEU A 60 -2.74 1.33 -13.04
CA LEU A 60 -2.47 2.60 -12.35
C LEU A 60 -3.02 3.84 -13.09
N ARG A 61 -3.57 3.68 -14.30
CA ARG A 61 -4.31 4.75 -15.00
C ARG A 61 -5.67 5.01 -14.36
#